data_AF-A0A832DVV3-F1
#
_entry.id   AF-A0A832DVV3-F1
#
_cell.length_a   1.000
_cell.length_b   1.000
_cell.length_c   1.000
_cell.angle_alpha   90.00
_cell.angle_beta   90.00
_cell.angle_gamma   90.00
#
_symmetry.space_group_name_H-M   'P 1'
#
loop_
_entity.id
_entity.type
_entity.pdbx_description
1 polymer ?
#
loop_
_entity_poly.entity_id
_entity_poly.type
_entity_poly.pdbx_seq_one_letter_code
_entity_poly.pdbx_strand_id
1 'polypeptide(L)'
;AVLRPSLESGTDNPREGVYRNTALGTSFNTFGLQRYLMITNTRTVQDVALAVPWDALIVLVNTDIYGGGGIYNLYACTAANNRFTPYVFVHEFGHSFAGLGDEYYTSTVAYNEFYPRGVEPWEPNITALLHPPRVKWQQFVTPGIPIPTPWDKATYDRMVEEYQNAMQKLREGGAGPAKIAEVQRRYRKKMQHFFQRHPYQGKIGAFEGAGYASRGLYRPALDCIMFSRTTAGFDAVCGNAIQQVIYHYSK
;
A
#
# COMPACT_ATOMS: atom_id res chain seq x y z
N ALA A 1 -9.91 13.46 17.88
CA ALA A 1 -9.96 11.98 17.95
C ALA A 1 -11.25 11.56 18.62
N VAL A 2 -11.96 10.57 18.08
CA VAL A 2 -13.17 10.02 18.69
C VAL A 2 -12.79 8.76 19.45
N LEU A 3 -13.07 8.74 20.75
CA LEU A 3 -12.76 7.60 21.62
C LEU A 3 -14.03 6.78 21.84
N ARG A 4 -14.11 5.61 21.18
CA ARG A 4 -15.22 4.68 21.34
C ARG A 4 -14.72 3.41 22.05
N PRO A 5 -15.16 3.13 23.29
CA PRO A 5 -14.75 1.93 23.99
C PRO A 5 -15.29 0.68 23.30
N SER A 6 -14.46 -0.37 23.27
CA SER A 6 -14.84 -1.74 22.89
C SER A 6 -15.03 -2.58 24.15
N LEU A 7 -15.90 -3.60 24.09
CA LEU A 7 -16.12 -4.50 25.23
C LEU A 7 -14.93 -5.46 25.42
N GLU A 8 -14.27 -5.85 24.33
CA GLU A 8 -13.04 -6.63 24.35
C GLU A 8 -11.87 -5.88 23.70
N SER A 9 -10.66 -6.19 24.16
CA SER A 9 -9.41 -5.75 23.53
C SER A 9 -9.10 -6.61 22.31
N GLY A 10 -8.50 -6.01 21.27
CA GLY A 10 -8.09 -6.71 20.06
C GLY A 10 -9.02 -6.45 18.88
N THR A 11 -9.08 -7.44 17.99
CA THR A 11 -9.87 -7.47 16.76
C THR A 11 -10.10 -8.93 16.36
N ASP A 12 -11.03 -9.18 15.44
CA ASP A 12 -11.26 -10.54 14.93
C ASP A 12 -10.07 -11.05 14.11
N ASN A 13 -9.76 -12.33 14.26
CA ASN A 13 -8.89 -13.10 13.38
C ASN A 13 -9.51 -14.49 13.12
N PRO A 14 -10.47 -14.59 12.17
CA PRO A 14 -11.23 -15.81 11.92
C PRO A 14 -10.40 -17.06 11.60
N ARG A 15 -9.23 -16.92 10.93
CA ARG A 15 -8.35 -18.06 10.62
C ARG A 15 -7.72 -18.70 11.86
N GLU A 16 -7.58 -17.93 12.93
CA GLU A 16 -7.09 -18.40 14.23
C GLU A 16 -8.25 -18.70 15.20
N GLY A 17 -9.51 -18.66 14.73
CA GLY A 17 -10.70 -18.85 15.57
C GLY A 17 -10.94 -17.74 16.59
N VAL A 18 -10.31 -16.57 16.43
CA VAL A 18 -10.44 -15.44 17.36
C VAL A 18 -11.55 -14.50 16.89
N TYR A 19 -12.54 -14.28 17.75
CA TYR A 19 -13.63 -13.32 17.55
C TYR A 19 -13.76 -12.46 18.81
N ARG A 20 -13.91 -11.15 18.63
CA ARG A 20 -13.86 -10.13 19.67
C ARG A 20 -15.05 -9.18 19.55
N ASN A 21 -15.71 -8.93 20.66
CA ASN A 21 -16.77 -7.94 20.75
C ASN A 21 -16.20 -6.51 20.79
N THR A 22 -15.89 -5.98 19.61
CA THR A 22 -15.31 -4.64 19.43
C THR A 22 -16.31 -3.66 18.87
N ALA A 23 -16.13 -2.37 19.18
CA ALA A 23 -17.08 -1.32 18.83
C ALA A 23 -17.33 -1.17 17.33
N LEU A 24 -16.32 -1.49 16.50
CA LEU A 24 -16.36 -1.32 15.05
C LEU A 24 -16.31 -2.66 14.29
N GLY A 25 -16.15 -3.80 14.97
CA GLY A 25 -16.14 -5.11 14.32
C GLY A 25 -15.04 -5.26 13.26
N THR A 26 -13.82 -4.77 13.54
CA THR A 26 -12.68 -4.94 12.65
C THR A 26 -12.31 -6.41 12.53
N SER A 27 -11.86 -6.86 11.35
CA SER A 27 -11.52 -8.26 11.12
C SER A 27 -10.35 -8.43 10.14
N PHE A 28 -9.39 -9.27 10.51
CA PHE A 28 -8.39 -9.79 9.57
C PHE A 28 -9.02 -10.80 8.61
N ASN A 29 -8.28 -11.17 7.56
CA ASN A 29 -8.67 -12.20 6.60
C ASN A 29 -9.82 -11.80 5.65
N THR A 30 -10.06 -10.51 5.47
CA THR A 30 -11.03 -10.03 4.47
C THR A 30 -10.66 -10.56 3.08
N PHE A 31 -11.65 -11.10 2.36
CA PHE A 31 -11.49 -11.82 1.08
C PHE A 31 -10.43 -12.93 1.08
N GLY A 32 -10.18 -13.56 2.24
CA GLY A 32 -9.19 -14.62 2.38
C GLY A 32 -7.74 -14.14 2.41
N LEU A 33 -7.48 -12.84 2.46
CA LEU A 33 -6.13 -12.30 2.56
C LEU A 33 -5.74 -12.08 4.03
N GLN A 34 -4.79 -12.87 4.54
CA GLN A 34 -4.44 -12.92 5.97
C GLN A 34 -4.20 -11.55 6.64
N ARG A 35 -3.59 -10.61 5.90
CA ARG A 35 -3.19 -9.29 6.43
C ARG A 35 -4.19 -8.18 6.09
N TYR A 36 -5.25 -8.50 5.35
CA TYR A 36 -6.26 -7.52 4.99
C TYR A 36 -7.20 -7.36 6.17
N LEU A 37 -6.99 -6.26 6.91
CA LEU A 37 -7.70 -5.88 8.12
C LEU A 37 -8.68 -4.78 7.71
N MET A 38 -9.97 -5.07 7.78
CA MET A 38 -11.01 -4.16 7.31
C MET A 38 -12.20 -4.14 8.27
N ILE A 39 -13.13 -3.22 8.00
CA ILE A 39 -14.41 -3.07 8.66
C ILE A 39 -15.52 -3.27 7.63
N THR A 40 -16.43 -4.20 7.88
CA THR A 40 -17.57 -4.46 6.99
C THR A 40 -18.82 -3.68 7.41
N ASN A 41 -18.97 -3.38 8.70
CA ASN A 41 -20.11 -2.62 9.22
C ASN A 41 -19.86 -1.10 9.12
N THR A 42 -19.94 -0.57 7.90
CA THR A 42 -19.70 0.85 7.63
C THR A 42 -20.72 1.77 8.29
N ARG A 43 -21.96 1.31 8.53
CA ARG A 43 -22.99 2.12 9.21
C ARG A 43 -22.55 2.48 10.63
N THR A 44 -22.11 1.51 11.41
CA THR A 44 -21.63 1.75 12.78
C THR A 44 -20.41 2.66 12.80
N VAL A 45 -19.52 2.54 11.81
CA VAL A 45 -18.38 3.46 11.67
C VAL A 45 -18.86 4.91 11.47
N GLN A 46 -19.83 5.12 10.59
CA GLN A 46 -20.41 6.43 10.32
C GLN A 46 -21.14 6.98 11.56
N ASP A 47 -21.95 6.17 12.25
CA ASP A 47 -22.66 6.57 13.48
C ASP A 47 -21.70 7.05 14.57
N VAL A 48 -20.54 6.39 14.72
CA VAL A 48 -19.49 6.80 15.65
C VAL A 48 -18.81 8.10 15.18
N ALA A 49 -18.53 8.22 13.88
CA ALA A 49 -17.86 9.39 13.32
C ALA A 49 -18.71 10.67 13.42
N LEU A 50 -20.05 10.56 13.37
CA LEU A 50 -21.00 11.68 13.54
C LEU A 50 -20.89 12.42 14.89
N ALA A 51 -20.12 11.89 15.85
CA ALA A 51 -19.85 12.57 17.11
C ALA A 51 -19.08 13.90 16.95
N VAL A 52 -18.41 14.12 15.81
CA VAL A 52 -17.64 15.32 15.50
C VAL A 52 -17.77 15.68 14.00
N PRO A 53 -17.47 16.92 13.57
CA PRO A 53 -17.25 17.20 12.15
C PRO A 53 -16.02 16.46 11.62
N TRP A 54 -16.11 15.87 10.43
CA TRP A 54 -15.00 15.16 9.78
C TRP A 54 -15.17 15.12 8.25
N ASP A 55 -14.05 15.08 7.53
CA ASP A 55 -14.00 14.91 6.07
C ASP A 55 -13.24 13.63 5.65
N ALA A 56 -12.29 13.18 6.47
CA ALA A 56 -11.52 11.96 6.27
C ALA A 56 -11.49 11.13 7.56
N LEU A 57 -11.54 9.81 7.42
CA LEU A 57 -11.64 8.88 8.53
C LEU A 57 -10.49 7.87 8.53
N ILE A 58 -9.83 7.75 9.68
CA ILE A 58 -8.85 6.69 9.94
C ILE A 58 -9.15 5.96 11.25
N VAL A 59 -9.18 4.64 11.21
CA VAL A 59 -9.44 3.77 12.35
C VAL A 59 -8.15 3.10 12.82
N LEU A 60 -7.81 3.32 14.08
CA LEU A 60 -6.67 2.68 14.74
C LEU A 60 -7.13 1.40 15.45
N VAL A 61 -6.61 0.25 15.03
CA VAL A 61 -7.02 -1.06 15.56
C VAL A 61 -6.03 -1.51 16.63
N ASN A 62 -6.52 -1.83 17.82
CA ASN A 62 -5.68 -2.25 18.95
C ASN A 62 -5.11 -3.67 18.75
N THR A 63 -4.05 -3.79 17.95
CA THR A 63 -3.33 -5.03 17.69
C THR A 63 -1.88 -4.74 17.32
N ASP A 64 -1.00 -5.70 17.60
CA ASP A 64 0.40 -5.71 17.17
C ASP A 64 0.62 -6.49 15.86
N ILE A 65 -0.39 -7.18 15.36
CA ILE A 65 -0.34 -7.93 14.11
C ILE A 65 -0.36 -6.94 12.94
N TYR A 66 0.56 -7.13 11.98
CA TYR A 66 0.62 -6.28 10.79
C TYR A 66 -0.65 -6.44 9.93
N GLY A 67 -1.35 -5.32 9.69
CA GLY A 67 -2.44 -5.24 8.73
C GLY A 67 -3.02 -3.84 8.64
N GLY A 68 -3.83 -3.66 7.61
CA GLY A 68 -4.55 -2.43 7.32
C GLY A 68 -5.29 -2.53 5.99
N GLY A 69 -5.86 -1.41 5.60
CA GLY A 69 -6.50 -1.20 4.32
C GLY A 69 -7.07 0.21 4.22
N GLY A 70 -7.14 0.75 3.01
CA GLY A 70 -7.69 2.06 2.71
C GLY A 70 -8.49 2.02 1.42
N ILE A 71 -9.67 2.66 1.44
CA ILE A 71 -10.54 2.79 0.27
C ILE A 71 -10.91 4.26 0.12
N TYR A 72 -10.74 4.78 -1.10
CA TYR A 72 -10.95 6.18 -1.45
C TYR A 72 -12.34 6.67 -0.99
N ASN A 73 -12.35 7.77 -0.22
CA ASN A 73 -13.53 8.41 0.38
C ASN A 73 -14.42 7.51 1.26
N LEU A 74 -13.90 6.37 1.72
CA LEU A 74 -14.61 5.49 2.66
C LEU A 74 -13.98 5.56 4.05
N TYR A 75 -12.79 4.98 4.22
CA TYR A 75 -11.93 5.07 5.41
C TYR A 75 -10.56 4.47 5.12
N ALA A 76 -9.60 4.77 5.99
CA ALA A 76 -8.39 3.97 6.19
C ALA A 76 -8.44 3.26 7.56
N CYS A 77 -7.78 2.12 7.69
CA CYS A 77 -7.55 1.49 8.98
C CYS A 77 -6.18 0.81 9.05
N THR A 78 -5.61 0.80 10.25
CA THR A 78 -4.28 0.22 10.47
C THR A 78 -4.13 -0.31 11.88
N ALA A 79 -3.30 -1.34 12.04
CA ALA A 79 -2.85 -1.80 13.36
C ALA A 79 -2.12 -0.68 14.11
N ALA A 80 -2.48 -0.44 15.36
CA ALA A 80 -1.97 0.66 16.16
C ALA A 80 -0.62 0.37 16.84
N ASN A 81 -0.30 -0.91 17.09
CA ASN A 81 0.89 -1.31 17.87
C ASN A 81 1.85 -2.20 17.07
N ASN A 82 2.12 -1.84 15.82
CA ASN A 82 3.08 -2.55 14.98
C ASN A 82 4.28 -1.66 14.64
N ARG A 83 5.48 -2.25 14.53
CA ARG A 83 6.69 -1.52 14.10
C ARG A 83 6.56 -0.82 12.74
N PHE A 84 5.60 -1.24 11.90
CA PHE A 84 5.32 -0.65 10.60
C PHE A 84 4.07 0.25 10.59
N THR A 85 3.42 0.48 11.74
CA THR A 85 2.23 1.34 11.82
C THR A 85 2.45 2.71 11.16
N PRO A 86 3.57 3.44 11.37
CA PRO A 86 3.76 4.73 10.69
C PRO A 86 3.75 4.63 9.16
N TYR A 87 4.28 3.53 8.60
CA TYR A 87 4.25 3.28 7.16
C TYR A 87 2.83 2.95 6.69
N VAL A 88 2.18 1.98 7.33
CA VAL A 88 0.86 1.48 6.91
C VAL A 88 -0.16 2.61 7.04
N PHE A 89 -0.14 3.35 8.15
CA PHE A 89 -1.02 4.51 8.34
C PHE A 89 -0.97 5.48 7.15
N VAL A 90 0.23 5.91 6.73
CA VAL A 90 0.38 6.91 5.67
C VAL A 90 0.03 6.32 4.31
N HIS A 91 0.39 5.05 4.06
CA HIS A 91 0.03 4.31 2.85
C HIS A 91 -1.50 4.19 2.67
N GLU A 92 -2.20 3.67 3.69
CA GLU A 92 -3.66 3.53 3.65
C GLU A 92 -4.36 4.89 3.59
N PHE A 93 -3.78 5.91 4.23
CA PHE A 93 -4.30 7.26 4.11
C PHE A 93 -4.15 7.81 2.68
N GLY A 94 -3.05 7.49 1.98
CA GLY A 94 -2.88 7.81 0.56
C GLY A 94 -4.01 7.28 -0.32
N HIS A 95 -4.44 6.03 -0.09
CA HIS A 95 -5.61 5.47 -0.76
C HIS A 95 -6.90 6.20 -0.38
N SER A 96 -7.20 6.26 0.93
CA SER A 96 -8.49 6.75 1.40
C SER A 96 -8.73 8.23 1.15
N PHE A 97 -7.67 9.05 1.20
CA PHE A 97 -7.75 10.49 1.09
C PHE A 97 -7.50 10.98 -0.35
N ALA A 98 -6.43 10.48 -1.00
CA ALA A 98 -5.98 11.01 -2.29
C ALA A 98 -6.29 10.11 -3.49
N GLY A 99 -6.93 8.95 -3.27
CA GLY A 99 -7.28 8.03 -4.35
C GLY A 99 -6.05 7.49 -5.09
N LEU A 100 -4.91 7.38 -4.39
CA LEU A 100 -3.71 6.80 -4.97
C LEU A 100 -3.89 5.31 -5.20
N GLY A 101 -3.39 4.80 -6.31
CA GLY A 101 -3.30 3.37 -6.59
C GLY A 101 -2.08 2.76 -5.92
N ASP A 102 -2.15 1.45 -5.66
CA ASP A 102 -0.98 0.69 -5.28
C ASP A 102 0.02 0.62 -6.44
N GLU A 103 1.28 0.94 -6.16
CA GLU A 103 2.33 0.90 -7.17
C GLU A 103 3.03 -0.47 -7.20
N TYR A 104 2.87 -1.30 -6.16
CA TYR A 104 3.46 -2.63 -6.17
C TYR A 104 2.69 -3.60 -7.06
N TYR A 105 3.42 -4.58 -7.60
CA TYR A 105 2.86 -5.60 -8.49
C TYR A 105 3.18 -7.04 -8.07
N THR A 106 3.96 -7.23 -7.00
CA THR A 106 4.43 -8.55 -6.55
C THR A 106 3.67 -9.10 -5.34
N SER A 107 2.64 -8.39 -4.87
CA SER A 107 1.83 -8.82 -3.74
C SER A 107 0.78 -9.83 -4.19
N THR A 108 0.47 -10.79 -3.31
CA THR A 108 -0.73 -11.61 -3.46
C THR A 108 -1.96 -10.73 -3.29
N VAL A 109 -2.84 -10.72 -4.29
CA VAL A 109 -4.09 -9.96 -4.27
C VAL A 109 -5.29 -10.89 -4.43
N ALA A 110 -6.46 -10.44 -3.99
CA ALA A 110 -7.71 -11.17 -4.18
C ALA A 110 -8.37 -10.88 -5.55
N TYR A 111 -7.81 -9.93 -6.32
CA TYR A 111 -8.41 -9.42 -7.54
C TYR A 111 -7.78 -10.06 -8.77
N ASN A 112 -8.61 -10.68 -9.62
CA ASN A 112 -8.23 -11.01 -10.99
C ASN A 112 -8.58 -9.80 -11.86
N GLU A 113 -7.62 -9.28 -12.63
CA GLU A 113 -7.84 -8.24 -13.65
C GLU A 113 -8.42 -6.90 -13.13
N PHE A 114 -7.99 -6.45 -11.94
CA PHE A 114 -8.46 -5.19 -11.33
C PHE A 114 -8.39 -3.97 -12.25
N TYR A 115 -7.34 -3.90 -13.08
CA TYR A 115 -7.19 -2.92 -14.16
C TYR A 115 -7.34 -3.62 -15.51
N PRO A 116 -8.47 -3.43 -16.23
CA PRO A 116 -8.66 -4.02 -17.54
C PRO A 116 -7.62 -3.53 -18.55
N ARG A 117 -7.11 -4.43 -19.39
CA ARG A 117 -6.16 -4.07 -20.45
C ARG A 117 -6.77 -3.05 -21.42
N GLY A 118 -5.99 -2.06 -21.82
CA GLY A 118 -6.43 -1.03 -22.76
C GLY A 118 -7.29 0.07 -22.13
N VAL A 119 -7.55 0.01 -20.82
CA VAL A 119 -8.26 1.05 -20.08
C VAL A 119 -7.27 1.81 -19.22
N GLU A 120 -7.30 3.14 -19.31
CA GLU A 120 -6.47 3.99 -18.46
C GLU A 120 -7.05 3.98 -17.03
N PRO A 121 -6.25 3.65 -15.99
CA PRO A 121 -6.70 3.77 -14.59
C PRO A 121 -7.16 5.19 -14.29
N TRP A 122 -7.98 5.41 -13.26
CA TRP A 122 -8.38 6.76 -12.86
C TRP A 122 -7.39 7.35 -11.84
N GLU A 123 -6.71 6.48 -11.09
CA GLU A 123 -5.73 6.83 -10.06
C GLU A 123 -4.59 7.65 -10.68
N PRO A 124 -4.11 8.70 -9.99
CA PRO A 124 -3.17 9.65 -10.59
C PRO A 124 -1.73 9.12 -10.72
N ASN A 125 -1.35 8.14 -9.89
CA ASN A 125 0.02 7.63 -9.77
C ASN A 125 0.25 6.28 -10.48
N ILE A 126 -0.69 5.81 -11.29
CA ILE A 126 -0.48 4.64 -12.15
C ILE A 126 -1.07 4.89 -13.53
N THR A 127 -0.50 4.28 -14.57
CA THR A 127 -0.94 4.47 -15.95
C THR A 127 -0.86 3.18 -16.75
N ALA A 128 -1.78 2.99 -17.69
CA ALA A 128 -1.68 1.96 -18.73
C ALA A 128 -0.80 2.39 -19.90
N LEU A 129 -0.28 3.62 -19.86
CA LEU A 129 0.61 4.23 -20.85
C LEU A 129 0.06 4.14 -22.28
N LEU A 130 -1.26 4.32 -22.43
CA LEU A 130 -1.92 4.26 -23.75
C LEU A 130 -1.40 5.34 -24.72
N HIS A 131 -0.84 6.43 -24.19
CA HIS A 131 -0.23 7.52 -24.95
C HIS A 131 1.11 7.94 -24.33
N PRO A 132 2.24 7.28 -24.67
CA PRO A 132 3.54 7.54 -24.04
C PRO A 132 4.00 9.02 -24.04
N PRO A 133 3.82 9.81 -25.12
CA PRO A 133 4.17 11.24 -25.12
C PRO A 133 3.29 12.12 -24.22
N ARG A 134 2.21 11.56 -23.68
CA ARG A 134 1.21 12.22 -22.82
C ARG A 134 0.94 11.38 -21.58
N VAL A 135 1.99 10.82 -20.98
CA VAL A 135 1.86 10.13 -19.69
C VAL A 135 1.21 11.08 -18.66
N LYS A 136 0.39 10.55 -17.75
CA LYS A 136 -0.42 11.36 -16.81
C LYS A 136 0.35 12.47 -16.09
N TRP A 137 1.59 12.18 -15.73
CA TRP A 137 2.48 13.08 -15.00
C TRP A 137 3.58 13.68 -15.88
N GLN A 138 3.27 13.94 -17.16
CA GLN A 138 4.25 14.46 -18.12
C GLN A 138 5.02 15.68 -17.62
N GLN A 139 4.36 16.59 -16.88
CA GLN A 139 5.00 17.78 -16.29
C GLN A 139 6.06 17.46 -15.21
N PHE A 140 6.04 16.26 -14.64
CA PHE A 140 6.99 15.82 -13.61
C PHE A 140 8.13 14.97 -14.19
N VAL A 141 8.01 14.46 -15.42
CA VAL A 141 9.01 13.58 -16.04
C VAL A 141 10.36 14.29 -16.04
N THR A 142 11.38 13.62 -15.49
CA THR A 142 12.71 14.20 -15.44
C THR A 142 13.31 14.31 -16.85
N PRO A 143 13.89 15.46 -17.25
CA PRO A 143 14.45 15.62 -18.59
C PRO A 143 15.46 14.53 -18.95
N GLY A 144 15.33 13.98 -20.16
CA GLY A 144 16.22 12.95 -20.69
C GLY A 144 15.89 11.51 -20.25
N ILE A 145 14.86 11.30 -19.43
CA ILE A 145 14.42 9.95 -19.06
C ILE A 145 13.52 9.35 -20.17
N PRO A 146 13.81 8.14 -20.67
CA PRO A 146 12.95 7.48 -21.66
C PRO A 146 11.63 7.04 -21.05
N ILE A 147 10.58 7.00 -21.88
CA ILE A 147 9.24 6.53 -21.52
C ILE A 147 8.86 5.40 -22.50
N PRO A 148 8.69 4.14 -22.04
CA PRO A 148 8.83 3.67 -20.67
C PRO A 148 10.29 3.69 -20.16
N THR A 149 10.44 3.79 -18.84
CA THR A 149 11.74 3.94 -18.18
C THR A 149 12.29 2.57 -17.76
N PRO A 150 13.46 2.15 -18.25
CA PRO A 150 14.08 0.88 -17.85
C PRO A 150 14.55 0.96 -16.39
N TRP A 151 14.43 -0.13 -15.62
CA TRP A 151 14.77 -0.10 -14.19
C TRP A 151 15.29 -1.40 -13.59
N ASP A 152 15.93 -2.23 -14.41
CA ASP A 152 16.46 -3.52 -13.96
C ASP A 152 15.39 -4.42 -13.31
N LYS A 153 14.16 -4.36 -13.83
CA LYS A 153 13.00 -5.10 -13.32
C LYS A 153 13.29 -6.59 -13.11
N ALA A 154 13.99 -7.23 -14.04
CA ALA A 154 14.36 -8.64 -13.91
C ALA A 154 15.22 -8.92 -12.67
N THR A 155 16.08 -7.99 -12.26
CA THR A 155 16.89 -8.10 -11.04
C THR A 155 16.01 -7.94 -9.81
N TYR A 156 15.10 -6.96 -9.81
CA TYR A 156 14.11 -6.80 -8.75
C TYR A 156 13.24 -8.06 -8.59
N ASP A 157 12.70 -8.60 -9.69
CA ASP A 157 11.82 -9.77 -9.68
C ASP A 157 12.52 -11.00 -9.07
N ARG A 158 13.79 -11.26 -9.45
CA ARG A 158 14.59 -12.34 -8.84
C ARG A 158 14.79 -12.14 -7.33
N MET A 159 15.08 -10.92 -6.89
CA MET A 159 15.27 -10.62 -5.47
C MET A 159 13.99 -10.86 -4.65
N VAL A 160 12.82 -10.51 -5.21
CA VAL A 160 11.52 -10.76 -4.60
C VAL A 160 11.23 -12.26 -4.52
N GLU A 161 11.44 -12.99 -5.62
CA GLU A 161 11.22 -14.43 -5.69
C GLU A 161 12.11 -15.19 -4.69
N GLU A 162 13.41 -14.88 -4.63
CA GLU A 162 14.34 -15.43 -3.65
C GLU A 162 13.83 -15.24 -2.21
N TYR A 163 13.30 -14.05 -1.91
CA TYR A 163 12.77 -13.73 -0.59
C TYR A 163 11.47 -14.50 -0.30
N GLN A 164 10.54 -14.56 -1.25
CA GLN A 164 9.28 -15.30 -1.10
C GLN A 164 9.54 -16.79 -0.86
N ASN A 165 10.44 -17.40 -1.65
CA ASN A 165 10.85 -18.79 -1.50
C ASN A 165 11.55 -19.05 -0.15
N ALA A 166 12.42 -18.15 0.29
CA ALA A 166 13.05 -18.25 1.61
C ALA A 166 12.01 -18.16 2.74
N MET A 167 11.05 -17.24 2.64
CA MET A 167 9.98 -17.08 3.63
C MET A 167 9.03 -18.28 3.68
N GLN A 168 8.71 -18.89 2.54
CA GLN A 168 7.91 -20.11 2.48
C GLN A 168 8.60 -21.27 3.19
N LYS A 169 9.88 -21.54 2.88
CA LYS A 169 10.67 -22.59 3.54
C LYS A 169 10.76 -22.39 5.05
N LEU A 170 10.89 -21.14 5.51
CA LEU A 170 10.90 -20.83 6.94
C LEU A 170 9.55 -21.12 7.62
N ARG A 171 8.43 -20.86 6.94
CA ARG A 171 7.09 -21.15 7.46
C ARG A 171 6.85 -22.65 7.55
N GLU A 172 7.14 -23.39 6.48
CA GLU A 172 6.99 -24.85 6.42
C GLU A 172 7.90 -25.56 7.44
N GLY A 173 9.11 -25.04 7.64
CA GLY A 173 10.05 -25.56 8.62
C GLY A 173 9.81 -25.10 10.06
N GLY A 174 8.72 -24.38 10.37
CA GLY A 174 8.41 -23.92 11.72
C GLY A 174 9.48 -23.00 12.33
N ALA A 175 10.15 -22.19 11.51
CA ALA A 175 11.28 -21.37 11.97
C ALA A 175 10.83 -20.34 13.01
N GLY A 176 11.62 -20.20 14.09
CA GLY A 176 11.34 -19.24 15.15
C GLY A 176 11.42 -17.77 14.69
N PRO A 177 10.82 -16.83 15.44
CA PRO A 177 10.70 -15.41 15.08
C PRO A 177 12.03 -14.72 14.77
N ALA A 178 13.12 -15.10 15.45
CA ALA A 178 14.45 -14.51 15.24
C ALA A 178 15.00 -14.76 13.82
N LYS A 179 14.85 -15.99 13.31
CA LYS A 179 15.32 -16.38 11.97
C LYS A 179 14.49 -15.70 10.88
N ILE A 180 13.18 -15.59 11.09
CA ILE A 180 12.27 -14.83 10.22
C ILE A 180 12.70 -13.35 10.19
N ALA A 181 12.94 -12.74 11.34
CA ALA A 181 13.34 -11.34 11.44
C ALA A 181 14.69 -11.07 10.75
N GLU A 182 15.64 -12.02 10.82
CA GLU A 182 16.92 -11.94 10.13
C GLU A 182 16.77 -11.91 8.61
N VAL A 183 16.03 -12.85 8.03
CA VAL A 183 15.81 -12.90 6.58
C VAL A 183 15.09 -11.65 6.09
N GLN A 184 14.07 -11.18 6.81
CA GLN A 184 13.38 -9.93 6.51
C GLN A 184 14.31 -8.72 6.53
N ARG A 185 15.23 -8.65 7.51
CA ARG A 185 16.21 -7.57 7.64
C ARG A 185 17.22 -7.60 6.48
N ARG A 186 17.73 -8.78 6.12
CA ARG A 186 18.66 -8.95 4.99
C ARG A 186 18.01 -8.54 3.67
N TYR A 187 16.78 -8.99 3.43
CA TYR A 187 16.01 -8.62 2.25
C TYR A 187 15.79 -7.10 2.18
N ARG A 188 15.35 -6.47 3.29
CA ARG A 188 15.15 -5.02 3.33
C ARG A 188 16.41 -4.24 3.00
N LYS A 189 17.56 -4.63 3.55
CA LYS A 189 18.85 -4.00 3.24
C LYS A 189 19.22 -4.13 1.76
N LYS A 190 19.03 -5.32 1.16
CA LYS A 190 19.25 -5.53 -0.27
C LYS A 190 18.33 -4.64 -1.12
N MET A 191 17.04 -4.59 -0.80
CA MET A 191 16.04 -3.77 -1.49
C MET A 191 16.37 -2.27 -1.42
N GLN A 192 16.71 -1.79 -0.21
CA GLN A 192 17.12 -0.41 -0.01
C GLN A 192 18.36 -0.06 -0.85
N HIS A 193 19.36 -0.95 -0.87
CA HIS A 193 20.57 -0.77 -1.66
C HIS A 193 20.29 -0.75 -3.17
N PHE A 194 19.38 -1.61 -3.65
CA PHE A 194 18.95 -1.65 -5.04
C PHE A 194 18.39 -0.29 -5.47
N PHE A 195 17.40 0.26 -4.75
CA PHE A 195 16.82 1.56 -5.12
C PHE A 195 17.79 2.72 -4.94
N GLN A 196 18.56 2.75 -3.86
CA GLN A 196 19.48 3.86 -3.57
C GLN A 196 20.60 4.01 -4.57
N ARG A 197 21.03 2.92 -5.22
CA ARG A 197 22.14 2.92 -6.19
C ARG A 197 21.68 2.91 -7.64
N HIS A 198 20.38 2.77 -7.87
CA HIS A 198 19.87 2.76 -9.22
C HIS A 198 20.09 4.14 -9.88
N PRO A 199 20.52 4.22 -11.16
CA PRO A 199 20.76 5.49 -11.85
C PRO A 199 19.56 6.45 -11.89
N TYR A 200 18.35 5.90 -11.80
CA TYR A 200 17.08 6.64 -11.77
C TYR A 200 16.52 6.89 -10.37
N GLN A 201 17.34 6.76 -9.32
CA GLN A 201 16.94 7.14 -7.96
C GLN A 201 16.48 8.62 -7.95
N GLY A 202 15.31 8.86 -7.36
CA GLY A 202 14.71 10.20 -7.28
C GLY A 202 14.28 10.81 -8.61
N LYS A 203 14.35 10.06 -9.73
CA LYS A 203 13.87 10.50 -11.05
C LYS A 203 12.43 10.07 -11.24
N ILE A 204 11.68 10.91 -11.96
CA ILE A 204 10.31 10.61 -12.38
C ILE A 204 10.34 10.16 -13.84
N GLY A 205 9.68 9.04 -14.11
CA GLY A 205 9.60 8.38 -15.40
C GLY A 205 8.33 7.53 -15.49
N ALA A 206 8.34 6.46 -16.27
CA ALA A 206 7.26 5.48 -16.31
C ALA A 206 7.83 4.07 -16.12
N PHE A 207 7.86 3.60 -14.89
CA PHE A 207 8.48 2.34 -14.49
C PHE A 207 7.48 1.19 -14.57
N GLU A 208 7.73 0.19 -15.42
CA GLU A 208 6.79 -0.92 -15.63
C GLU A 208 6.63 -1.76 -14.35
N GLY A 209 5.39 -2.15 -14.07
CA GLY A 209 4.98 -2.87 -12.87
C GLY A 209 4.29 -1.91 -11.89
N ALA A 210 2.96 -1.98 -11.85
CA ALA A 210 2.11 -1.19 -10.97
C ALA A 210 0.72 -1.81 -10.84
N GLY A 211 -0.07 -1.38 -9.85
CA GLY A 211 -1.48 -1.78 -9.75
C GLY A 211 -1.69 -3.28 -9.74
N TYR A 212 -0.84 -4.03 -9.03
CA TYR A 212 -0.88 -5.49 -8.99
C TYR A 212 -0.58 -6.21 -10.32
N ALA A 213 -0.29 -5.47 -11.40
CA ALA A 213 0.06 -6.00 -12.72
C ALA A 213 1.56 -5.87 -12.97
N SER A 214 2.22 -7.00 -13.24
CA SER A 214 3.67 -7.02 -13.47
C SER A 214 4.08 -6.45 -14.82
N ARG A 215 3.14 -6.27 -15.75
CA ARG A 215 3.35 -5.74 -17.10
C ARG A 215 2.17 -4.90 -17.54
N GLY A 216 2.42 -3.93 -18.43
CA GLY A 216 1.38 -3.10 -19.04
C GLY A 216 0.80 -2.00 -18.16
N LEU A 217 1.15 -1.95 -16.86
CA LEU A 217 0.93 -0.79 -16.00
C LEU A 217 2.26 -0.21 -15.55
N TYR A 218 2.29 1.10 -15.33
CA TYR A 218 3.49 1.85 -14.99
C TYR A 218 3.24 2.78 -13.81
N ARG A 219 4.28 3.01 -13.01
CA ARG A 219 4.30 3.95 -11.87
C ARG A 219 5.31 5.09 -12.12
N PRO A 220 5.18 6.24 -11.43
CA PRO A 220 5.97 7.44 -11.69
C PRO A 220 7.43 7.36 -11.21
N ALA A 221 7.71 6.58 -10.16
CA ALA A 221 9.01 6.53 -9.51
C ALA A 221 9.49 5.10 -9.27
N LEU A 222 10.80 4.92 -9.10
CA LEU A 222 11.38 3.63 -8.72
C LEU A 222 10.84 3.11 -7.38
N ASP A 223 10.73 4.00 -6.41
CA ASP A 223 10.29 3.72 -5.04
C ASP A 223 9.41 4.88 -4.54
N CYS A 224 8.36 4.52 -3.84
CA CYS A 224 7.34 5.39 -3.25
C CYS A 224 6.73 4.61 -2.07
N ILE A 225 6.13 5.31 -1.11
CA ILE A 225 5.38 4.63 -0.04
C ILE A 225 4.20 3.81 -0.58
N MET A 226 3.69 4.13 -1.79
CA MET A 226 2.69 3.32 -2.49
C MET A 226 3.28 2.07 -3.17
N PHE A 227 4.60 1.98 -3.26
CA PHE A 227 5.33 0.84 -3.85
C PHE A 227 5.91 -0.09 -2.80
N SER A 228 6.66 0.46 -1.84
CA SER A 228 7.44 -0.37 -0.94
C SER A 228 7.69 0.28 0.41
N ARG A 229 8.15 -0.57 1.34
CA ARG A 229 8.51 -0.20 2.72
C ARG A 229 9.96 0.28 2.86
N THR A 230 10.69 0.52 1.77
CA THR A 230 12.08 1.01 1.85
C THR A 230 12.20 2.52 1.93
N THR A 231 11.12 3.23 1.62
CA THR A 231 11.00 4.69 1.77
C THR A 231 9.85 5.04 2.70
N ALA A 232 9.89 6.25 3.25
CA ALA A 232 8.82 6.82 4.06
C ALA A 232 8.07 7.96 3.33
N GLY A 233 8.52 8.34 2.13
CA GLY A 233 7.98 9.47 1.37
C GLY A 233 7.16 9.05 0.16
N PHE A 234 6.21 9.92 -0.20
CA PHE A 234 5.60 9.91 -1.53
C PHE A 234 6.58 10.44 -2.57
N ASP A 235 6.50 9.92 -3.80
CA ASP A 235 7.16 10.56 -4.94
C ASP A 235 6.47 11.90 -5.31
N ALA A 236 7.03 12.63 -6.27
CA ALA A 236 6.54 13.95 -6.66
C ALA A 236 5.11 13.92 -7.24
N VAL A 237 4.71 12.83 -7.92
CA VAL A 237 3.39 12.68 -8.53
C VAL A 237 2.35 12.36 -7.46
N CYS A 238 2.65 11.41 -6.56
CA CYS A 238 1.80 11.14 -5.40
C CYS A 238 1.64 12.37 -4.50
N GLY A 239 2.75 13.08 -4.21
CA GLY A 239 2.74 14.30 -3.42
C GLY A 239 1.89 15.41 -4.06
N ASN A 240 1.98 15.58 -5.39
CA ASN A 240 1.15 16.52 -6.10
C ASN A 240 -0.33 16.15 -6.06
N ALA A 241 -0.68 14.87 -6.26
CA ALA A 241 -2.07 14.41 -6.19
C ALA A 241 -2.69 14.70 -4.81
N ILE A 242 -1.97 14.41 -3.72
CA ILE A 242 -2.40 14.75 -2.36
C ILE A 242 -2.61 16.26 -2.22
N GLN A 243 -1.67 17.06 -2.72
CA GLN A 243 -1.76 18.52 -2.67
C GLN A 243 -2.98 19.06 -3.45
N GLN A 244 -3.31 18.46 -4.60
CA GLN A 244 -4.51 18.84 -5.36
C GLN A 244 -5.79 18.54 -4.58
N VAL A 245 -5.88 17.40 -3.90
CA VAL A 245 -7.03 17.07 -3.05
C VAL A 245 -7.15 18.06 -1.89
N ILE A 246 -6.04 18.38 -1.22
CA ILE A 246 -6.04 19.40 -0.16
C ILE A 246 -6.57 20.73 -0.70
N TYR A 247 -6.05 21.20 -1.84
CA TYR A 247 -6.50 22.46 -2.43
C TYR A 247 -7.95 22.45 -2.90
N HIS A 248 -8.45 21.30 -3.37
CA HIS A 248 -9.84 21.16 -3.78
C HIS A 248 -10.81 21.37 -2.60
N TYR A 249 -10.46 20.87 -1.42
CA TYR A 249 -11.33 20.94 -0.24
C TYR A 249 -11.07 22.14 0.69
N SER A 250 -9.99 22.91 0.47
CA SER A 250 -9.62 24.02 1.37
C SER A 250 -9.67 25.41 0.73
N LYS A 251 -10.02 25.51 -0.55
CA LYS A 251 -10.11 26.79 -1.29
C LYS A 251 -11.53 27.11 -1.70
#